data_AF-A0A1F9NI52-F1
#
_entry.id   AF-A0A1F9NI52-F1
#
_cell.length_a   1.000
_cell.length_b   1.000
_cell.length_c   1.000
_cell.angle_alpha   90.00
_cell.angle_beta   90.00
_cell.angle_gamma   90.00
#
_symmetry.space_group_name_H-M   'P 1'
#
loop_
_entity.id
_entity.type
_entity.pdbx_description
1 polymer ?
#
loop_
_entity_poly.entity_id
_entity_poly.type
_entity_poly.pdbx_seq_one_letter_code
_entity_poly.pdbx_strand_id
1 'polypeptide(L)'
;MEHQSLYKELSSCCLAWRIDGQTDDRLQASADFVFPAGYAGFQGHFPDKPILPAIVQLAAVRYLAECALGQKLLPRKVNKTKFKGMIGPDERVAVAIALSAGSGGWQGKFSLTKPDGETAAGGSVEFISEGI
;
A
#
# COMPACT_ATOMS: atom_id res chain seq x y z
N MET A 1 -8.15 -26.68 3.97
CA MET A 1 -6.94 -25.86 3.73
C MET A 1 -7.45 -24.45 3.50
N GLU A 2 -7.50 -23.63 4.55
CA GLU A 2 -8.00 -22.27 4.46
C GLU A 2 -7.07 -21.48 3.52
N HIS A 3 -7.60 -20.95 2.42
CA HIS A 3 -6.86 -19.97 1.63
C HIS A 3 -6.83 -18.67 2.41
N GLN A 4 -5.73 -18.44 3.12
CA GLN A 4 -5.42 -17.12 3.64
C GLN A 4 -5.22 -16.19 2.45
N SER A 5 -6.00 -15.12 2.38
CA SER A 5 -5.85 -14.16 1.29
C SER A 5 -4.51 -13.43 1.44
N LEU A 6 -3.77 -13.25 0.34
CA LEU A 6 -2.55 -12.42 0.26
C LEU A 6 -2.74 -11.05 0.95
N TYR A 7 -3.95 -10.50 0.87
CA TYR A 7 -4.28 -9.22 1.50
C TYR A 7 -4.25 -9.28 3.03
N LYS A 8 -4.65 -10.40 3.64
CA LYS A 8 -4.60 -10.58 5.10
C LYS A 8 -3.14 -10.65 5.60
N GLU A 9 -2.25 -11.26 4.82
CA GLU A 9 -0.81 -11.39 5.13
C GLU A 9 -0.05 -10.06 5.07
N LEU A 10 -0.61 -9.02 4.44
CA LEU A 10 -0.02 -7.67 4.47
C LEU A 10 0.13 -7.12 5.89
N SER A 11 -0.77 -7.51 6.80
CA SER A 11 -0.70 -7.06 8.19
C SER A 11 0.61 -7.45 8.87
N SER A 12 1.11 -8.67 8.60
CA SER A 12 2.42 -9.13 9.10
C SER A 12 3.62 -8.51 8.36
N CYS A 13 3.41 -7.92 7.19
CA CYS A 13 4.46 -7.22 6.44
C CYS A 13 4.60 -5.75 6.89
N CYS A 14 3.58 -5.18 7.54
CA CYS A 14 3.60 -3.82 8.07
C CYS A 14 4.28 -3.80 9.44
N LEU A 15 5.43 -3.13 9.54
CA LEU A 15 6.20 -3.04 10.79
C LEU A 15 5.57 -2.05 11.77
N ALA A 16 5.20 -0.88 11.26
CA ALA A 16 4.56 0.18 12.01
C ALA A 16 3.87 1.13 11.03
N TRP A 17 2.76 1.72 11.47
CA TRP A 17 2.07 2.78 10.74
C TRP A 17 1.67 3.88 11.71
N ARG A 18 1.45 5.09 11.18
CA ARG A 18 1.01 6.24 11.97
C ARG A 18 0.22 7.23 11.12
N ILE A 19 -0.59 8.04 11.79
CA ILE A 19 -1.17 9.26 11.21
C ILE A 19 -0.14 10.38 11.39
N ASP A 20 0.28 10.98 10.29
CA ASP A 20 1.22 12.10 10.25
C ASP A 20 0.52 13.46 10.36
N GLY A 21 -0.77 13.51 10.02
CA GLY A 21 -1.60 14.71 10.16
C GLY A 21 -3.04 14.47 9.75
N GLN A 22 -3.98 15.14 10.41
CA GLN A 22 -5.42 14.96 10.17
C GLN A 22 -6.18 16.27 10.35
N THR A 23 -7.10 16.54 9.42
CA THR A 23 -8.17 17.55 9.51
C THR A 23 -9.51 16.85 9.28
N ASP A 24 -10.62 17.60 9.33
CA ASP A 24 -11.96 17.05 9.11
C ASP A 24 -12.11 16.35 7.75
N ASP A 25 -11.43 16.88 6.71
CA ASP A 25 -11.55 16.43 5.32
C ASP A 25 -10.29 15.76 4.75
N ARG A 26 -9.18 15.75 5.50
CA ARG A 26 -7.88 15.23 5.02
C ARG A 26 -7.17 14.40 6.06
N LEU A 27 -6.44 13.41 5.59
CA LEU A 27 -5.61 12.55 6.42
C LEU A 27 -4.30 12.24 5.71
N GLN A 28 -3.19 12.30 6.44
CA GLN A 28 -1.88 11.85 5.98
C GLN A 28 -1.41 10.74 6.89
N ALA A 29 -0.93 9.65 6.29
CA ALA A 29 -0.39 8.51 7.03
C ALA A 29 0.82 7.93 6.31
N SER A 30 1.65 7.27 7.10
CA SER A 30 2.82 6.54 6.62
C SER A 30 2.98 5.22 7.35
N ALA A 31 3.63 4.27 6.68
CA ALA A 31 3.97 2.97 7.21
C ALA A 31 5.27 2.45 6.63
N ASP A 32 5.97 1.66 7.43
CA ASP A 32 7.12 0.89 6.99
C ASP A 32 6.69 -0.56 6.74
N PHE A 33 7.02 -1.06 5.55
CA PHE A 33 6.81 -2.46 5.19
C PHE A 33 8.13 -3.17 4.95
N VAL A 34 8.16 -4.45 5.31
CA VAL A 34 9.15 -5.42 4.87
C VAL A 34 8.38 -6.65 4.41
N PHE A 35 8.65 -7.10 3.19
CA PHE A 35 8.02 -8.30 2.64
C PHE A 35 9.02 -9.45 2.73
N PRO A 36 8.81 -10.45 3.62
CA PRO A 36 9.75 -11.55 3.77
C PRO A 36 9.94 -12.33 2.46
N ALA A 37 11.10 -12.95 2.24
CA ALA A 37 11.32 -13.81 1.07
C ALA A 37 10.27 -14.92 0.90
N GLY A 38 9.70 -15.41 2.01
CA GLY A 38 8.62 -16.40 2.00
C GLY A 38 7.22 -15.83 1.74
N TYR A 39 7.07 -14.52 1.57
CA TYR A 39 5.77 -13.89 1.32
C TYR A 39 5.20 -14.41 -0.01
N ALA A 40 3.96 -14.91 0.04
CA ALA A 40 3.34 -15.59 -1.10
C ALA A 40 3.19 -14.69 -2.34
N GLY A 41 3.21 -13.36 -2.18
CA GLY A 41 3.21 -12.43 -3.31
C GLY A 41 4.47 -12.44 -4.18
N PHE A 42 5.57 -13.06 -3.74
CA PHE A 42 6.76 -13.29 -4.58
C PHE A 42 6.69 -14.61 -5.38
N GLN A 43 5.78 -15.53 -5.03
CA GLN A 43 5.73 -16.84 -5.68
C GLN A 43 5.46 -16.69 -7.18
N GLY A 44 6.42 -17.13 -7.99
CA GLY A 44 6.37 -17.01 -9.45
C GLY A 44 6.64 -15.60 -10.00
N HIS A 45 7.03 -14.63 -9.18
CA HIS A 45 7.29 -13.25 -9.61
C HIS A 45 8.63 -12.71 -9.08
N PHE A 46 9.76 -13.11 -9.64
CA PHE A 46 9.97 -14.16 -10.65
C PHE A 46 10.80 -15.30 -10.04
N PRO A 47 10.74 -16.53 -10.55
CA PRO A 47 11.36 -17.71 -9.93
C PRO A 47 12.81 -17.51 -9.42
N ASP A 48 13.66 -16.87 -10.23
CA ASP A 48 15.08 -16.64 -9.89
C ASP A 48 15.39 -15.19 -9.45
N LYS A 49 14.41 -14.29 -9.61
CA LYS A 49 14.55 -12.87 -9.28
C LYS A 49 13.24 -12.35 -8.70
N PRO A 50 12.94 -12.66 -7.42
CA PRO A 50 11.73 -12.20 -6.76
C PRO A 50 11.69 -10.67 -6.74
N ILE A 51 10.59 -10.11 -7.23
CA ILE A 51 10.32 -8.67 -7.31
C ILE A 51 8.88 -8.48 -6.85
N LEU A 52 8.65 -7.52 -5.98
CA LEU A 52 7.33 -7.28 -5.40
C LEU A 52 6.36 -6.81 -6.51
N PRO A 53 5.28 -7.56 -6.79
CA PRO A 53 4.35 -7.19 -7.85
C PRO A 53 3.71 -5.82 -7.59
N ALA A 54 3.47 -5.07 -8.67
CA ALA A 54 2.81 -3.76 -8.61
C ALA A 54 1.47 -3.79 -7.86
N ILE A 55 0.71 -4.89 -7.99
CA ILE A 55 -0.57 -5.04 -7.31
C ILE A 55 -0.42 -5.19 -5.78
N VAL A 56 0.67 -5.81 -5.30
CA VAL A 56 0.97 -5.91 -3.86
C VAL A 56 1.36 -4.54 -3.31
N GLN A 57 2.12 -3.75 -4.07
CA GLN A 57 2.45 -2.37 -3.69
C GLN A 57 1.18 -1.52 -3.53
N LEU A 58 0.23 -1.62 -4.47
CA LEU A 58 -1.07 -0.93 -4.37
C LEU A 58 -1.92 -1.47 -3.21
N ALA A 59 -1.81 -2.77 -2.90
CA ALA A 59 -2.50 -3.36 -1.76
C ALA A 59 -1.92 -2.86 -0.43
N ALA A 60 -0.61 -2.63 -0.32
CA ALA A 60 0.00 -1.98 0.84
C ALA A 60 -0.48 -0.52 1.03
N VAL A 61 -0.65 0.23 -0.06
CA VAL A 61 -1.26 1.58 -0.04
C VAL A 61 -2.70 1.52 0.47
N ARG A 62 -3.51 0.57 -0.02
CA ARG A 62 -4.88 0.35 0.47
C ARG A 62 -4.87 -0.04 1.95
N TYR A 63 -4.01 -0.96 2.36
CA TYR A 63 -3.90 -1.41 3.76
C TYR A 63 -3.63 -0.22 4.69
N LEU A 64 -2.66 0.62 4.34
CA LEU A 64 -2.36 1.84 5.11
C LEU A 64 -3.57 2.78 5.18
N ALA A 65 -4.27 2.99 4.06
CA ALA A 65 -5.47 3.81 4.03
C ALA A 65 -6.59 3.25 4.93
N GLU A 66 -6.80 1.94 4.92
CA GLU A 66 -7.78 1.26 5.79
C GLU A 66 -7.41 1.39 7.27
N CYS A 67 -6.13 1.20 7.63
CA CYS A 67 -5.63 1.39 8.99
C CYS A 67 -5.86 2.82 9.48
N ALA A 68 -5.47 3.81 8.67
CA ALA A 68 -5.54 5.21 9.06
C ALA A 68 -6.98 5.75 9.15
N LEU A 69 -7.89 5.25 8.31
CA LEU A 69 -9.31 5.62 8.33
C LEU A 69 -10.15 4.78 9.29
N GLY A 70 -9.61 3.67 9.81
CA GLY A 70 -10.35 2.73 10.66
C GLY A 70 -11.52 2.05 9.98
N GLN A 71 -11.52 1.93 8.64
CA GLN A 71 -12.60 1.34 7.86
C GLN A 71 -12.06 0.56 6.66
N LYS A 72 -12.88 -0.37 6.14
CA LYS A 72 -12.55 -1.09 4.91
C LYS A 72 -12.84 -0.25 3.68
N LEU A 73 -11.99 -0.41 2.66
CA LEU A 73 -12.02 0.38 1.44
C LEU A 73 -12.03 -0.55 0.22
N LEU A 74 -12.79 -0.25 -0.80
CA LEU A 74 -12.66 -0.90 -2.11
C LEU A 74 -11.92 0.03 -3.08
N PRO A 75 -10.92 -0.47 -3.82
CA PRO A 75 -10.25 0.32 -4.84
C PRO A 75 -11.23 0.60 -5.99
N ARG A 76 -11.45 1.88 -6.30
CA ARG A 76 -12.29 2.34 -7.40
C ARG A 76 -11.46 2.67 -8.64
N LYS A 77 -10.32 3.32 -8.45
CA LYS A 77 -9.49 3.79 -9.57
C LYS A 77 -8.03 3.92 -9.16
N VAL A 78 -7.14 3.71 -10.11
CA VAL A 78 -5.70 3.97 -9.99
C VAL A 78 -5.30 4.82 -11.19
N ASN A 79 -4.71 6.00 -10.95
CA ASN A 79 -4.35 6.97 -11.97
C ASN A 79 -2.90 7.41 -11.82
N LYS A 80 -2.31 7.85 -12.94
CA LYS A 80 -0.98 8.50 -12.97
C LYS A 80 0.10 7.71 -12.21
N THR A 81 -0.03 6.39 -12.15
CA THR A 81 0.85 5.54 -11.36
C THR A 81 2.07 5.16 -12.16
N LYS A 82 3.26 5.29 -11.55
CA LYS A 82 4.54 4.91 -12.13
C LYS A 82 5.25 3.98 -11.15
N PHE A 83 5.80 2.89 -11.67
CA PHE A 83 6.67 1.96 -10.96
C PHE A 83 8.06 2.11 -11.59
N LYS A 84 9.01 2.68 -10.86
CA LYS A 84 10.35 3.06 -11.34
C LYS A 84 11.46 2.23 -10.71
N GLY A 85 11.25 1.73 -9.49
CA GLY A 85 12.20 0.91 -8.75
C GLY A 85 11.66 -0.49 -8.50
N MET A 86 12.55 -1.48 -8.57
CA MET A 86 12.26 -2.84 -8.10
C MET A 86 12.38 -2.88 -6.57
N ILE A 87 11.43 -3.57 -5.93
CA ILE A 87 11.45 -3.86 -4.49
C ILE A 87 11.68 -5.36 -4.36
N GLY A 88 12.76 -5.75 -3.69
CA GLY A 88 13.10 -7.14 -3.44
C GLY A 88 12.53 -7.70 -2.13
N PRO A 89 12.70 -9.00 -1.88
CA PRO A 89 12.52 -9.59 -0.56
C PRO A 89 13.34 -8.88 0.53
N ASP A 90 12.78 -8.86 1.73
CA ASP A 90 13.41 -8.36 2.96
C ASP A 90 13.85 -6.88 2.90
N GLU A 91 13.53 -6.19 1.81
CA GLU A 91 13.80 -4.79 1.60
C GLU A 91 12.73 -3.94 2.32
N ARG A 92 13.20 -2.96 3.10
CA ARG A 92 12.30 -2.00 3.76
C ARG A 92 11.80 -0.98 2.74
N VAL A 93 10.49 -0.75 2.72
CA VAL A 93 9.85 0.29 1.91
C VAL A 93 8.93 1.15 2.76
N ALA A 94 9.11 2.46 2.68
CA ALA A 94 8.22 3.42 3.30
C ALA A 94 7.05 3.71 2.35
N VAL A 95 5.83 3.44 2.79
CA VAL A 95 4.58 3.79 2.10
C VAL A 95 4.02 5.05 2.74
N ALA A 96 3.68 6.06 1.94
CA ALA A 96 2.99 7.25 2.40
C ALA A 96 1.72 7.47 1.57
N ILE A 97 0.66 7.95 2.22
CA ILE A 97 -0.59 8.31 1.56
C ILE A 97 -1.17 9.60 2.15
N ALA A 98 -1.57 10.51 1.27
CA ALA A 98 -2.36 11.70 1.59
C ALA A 98 -3.76 11.54 0.99
N LEU A 99 -4.75 11.47 1.87
CA LEU A 99 -6.16 11.26 1.59
C LEU A 99 -6.95 12.57 1.72
N SER A 100 -7.96 12.73 0.86
CA SER A 100 -8.99 13.77 0.97
C SER A 100 -10.36 13.15 0.77
N ALA A 101 -11.30 13.49 1.64
CA ALA A 101 -12.70 13.06 1.52
C ALA A 101 -13.34 13.68 0.26
N GLY A 102 -14.17 12.90 -0.43
CA GLY A 102 -14.97 13.33 -1.56
C GLY A 102 -16.39 12.78 -1.46
N SER A 103 -17.23 13.07 -2.45
CA SER A 103 -18.58 12.53 -2.52
C SER A 103 -18.55 11.00 -2.71
N GLY A 104 -18.81 10.27 -1.62
CA GLY A 104 -18.93 8.81 -1.62
C GLY A 104 -17.61 8.04 -1.57
N GLY A 105 -16.50 8.67 -1.16
CA GLY A 105 -15.22 7.98 -1.05
C GLY A 105 -14.03 8.88 -0.75
N TRP A 106 -12.84 8.35 -1.04
CA TRP A 106 -11.55 8.99 -0.74
C TRP A 106 -10.69 9.09 -1.98
N GLN A 107 -10.06 10.25 -2.17
CA GLN A 107 -9.00 10.44 -3.16
C GLN A 107 -7.66 10.42 -2.44
N GLY A 108 -6.69 9.67 -2.96
CA GLY A 108 -5.38 9.50 -2.36
C GLY A 108 -4.24 9.83 -3.33
N LYS A 109 -3.20 10.50 -2.85
CA LYS A 109 -1.88 10.51 -3.49
C LYS A 109 -0.95 9.64 -2.65
N PHE A 110 -0.17 8.78 -3.30
CA PHE A 110 0.71 7.86 -2.59
C PHE A 110 2.12 7.83 -3.18
N SER A 111 3.08 7.42 -2.34
CA SER A 111 4.45 7.10 -2.73
C SER A 111 4.96 5.89 -1.96
N LEU A 112 5.85 5.13 -2.61
CA LEU A 112 6.66 4.08 -2.02
C LEU A 112 8.12 4.50 -2.19
N THR A 113 8.85 4.59 -1.09
CA THR A 113 10.22 5.09 -1.04
C THR A 113 11.14 4.05 -0.40
N LYS A 114 12.27 3.78 -1.07
CA LYS A 114 13.33 2.89 -0.58
C LYS A 114 14.20 3.61 0.46
N PRO A 115 15.03 2.88 1.24
CA PRO A 115 15.86 3.47 2.29
C PRO A 115 16.91 4.46 1.78
N ASP A 116 17.32 4.32 0.51
CA ASP A 116 18.20 5.25 -0.19
C ASP A 116 17.51 6.56 -0.65
N GLY A 117 16.21 6.70 -0.38
CA GLY A 117 15.40 7.84 -0.77
C GLY A 117 14.81 7.74 -2.19
N GLU A 118 15.13 6.69 -2.95
CA GLU A 118 14.56 6.49 -4.28
C GLU A 118 13.05 6.21 -4.19
N THR A 119 12.25 6.92 -4.98
CA THR A 119 10.82 6.61 -5.12
C THR A 119 10.63 5.42 -6.05
N ALA A 120 10.40 4.24 -5.47
CA ALA A 120 10.11 3.00 -6.20
C ALA A 120 8.78 3.07 -6.95
N ALA A 121 7.75 3.65 -6.33
CA ALA A 121 6.45 3.84 -6.97
C ALA A 121 5.70 5.07 -6.44
N GLY A 122 4.76 5.56 -7.22
CA GLY A 122 3.86 6.63 -6.77
C GLY A 122 2.77 6.92 -7.78
N GLY A 123 1.69 7.53 -7.31
CA GLY A 123 0.52 7.79 -8.14
C GLY A 123 -0.65 8.35 -7.35
N SER A 124 -1.85 8.14 -7.89
CA SER A 124 -3.10 8.49 -7.21
C SER A 124 -4.09 7.35 -7.26
N VAL A 125 -4.89 7.22 -6.21
CA VAL A 125 -5.90 6.18 -6.02
C VAL A 125 -7.21 6.82 -5.63
N GLU A 126 -8.31 6.14 -5.95
CA GLU A 126 -9.64 6.45 -5.44
C GLU A 126 -10.17 5.21 -4.74
N PHE A 127 -10.74 5.41 -3.56
CA PHE A 127 -11.38 4.37 -2.76
C PHE A 127 -12.84 4.70 -2.50
N ILE A 128 -13.67 3.68 -2.35
CA ILE A 128 -15.02 3.78 -1.77
C ILE A 128 -15.03 3.03 -0.43
N SER A 129 -15.84 3.48 0.52
CA SER A 129 -16.03 2.76 1.78
C SER A 129 -16.80 1.45 1.53
N GLU A 130 -16.33 0.35 2.09
CA GLU A 130 -17.05 -0.92 2.05
C GLU A 130 -18.23 -0.85 3.03
N GLY A 131 -19.45 -0.63 2.53
CA GLY A 131 -20.66 -0.50 3.36
C GLY A 131 -21.65 0.62 2.96
N ILE A 132 -21.49 1.24 1.79
CA ILE A 132 -22.49 2.11 1.16
C ILE A 132 -23.19 1.33 0.05
#